data_AF-A0A508TEY9-F1
#
_entry.id   AF-A0A508TEY9-F1
#
_cell.length_a   1.000
_cell.length_b   1.000
_cell.length_c   1.000
_cell.angle_alpha   90.00
_cell.angle_beta   90.00
_cell.angle_gamma   90.00
#
_symmetry.space_group_name_H-M   'P 1'
#
loop_
_entity.id
_entity.type
_entity.pdbx_description
1 polymer ?
#
loop_
_entity_poly.entity_id
_entity_poly.type
_entity_poly.pdbx_seq_one_letter_code
_entity_poly.pdbx_strand_id
1 'polypeptide(L)' 'MMLQISPRGRQYLKTAETLLRTAKTMTDRAVAGQLKALADDYERRAAKASRDDADKASARLAYNVERAWSA' A
#
# COMPACT_ATOMS: atom_id res chain seq x y z
N MET A 1 -12.69 -8.34 -7.12
CA MET A 1 -11.32 -8.89 -6.99
C MET A 1 -10.71 -8.33 -5.72
N MET A 2 -10.37 -9.18 -4.75
CA MET A 2 -9.59 -8.75 -3.58
C MET A 2 -8.17 -8.52 -4.07
N LEU A 3 -7.73 -7.26 -4.14
CA LEU A 3 -6.33 -6.93 -4.42
C LEU A 3 -5.50 -7.59 -3.32
N GLN A 4 -4.71 -8.61 -3.70
CA GLN A 4 -3.70 -9.19 -2.82
C GLN A 4 -2.77 -8.05 -2.39
N ILE A 5 -2.91 -7.59 -1.16
CA ILE A 5 -2.12 -6.48 -0.65
C ILE A 5 -0.68 -6.98 -0.50
N SER A 6 0.28 -6.28 -1.09
CA SER A 6 1.67 -6.69 -0.97
C SER A 6 2.13 -6.58 0.50
N PRO A 7 3.21 -7.27 0.91
CA PRO A 7 3.78 -7.10 2.24
C PRO A 7 4.08 -5.63 2.58
N ARG A 8 4.57 -4.86 1.58
CA ARG A 8 4.80 -3.43 1.72
C ARG A 8 3.49 -2.65 1.87
N GLY A 9 2.47 -3.00 1.09
CA GLY A 9 1.13 -2.42 1.24
C GLY A 9 0.53 -2.66 2.63
N ARG A 10 0.70 -3.86 3.19
CA ARG A 10 0.24 -4.20 4.54
C ARG A 10 0.90 -3.34 5.62
N GLN A 11 2.21 -3.07 5.49
CA GLN A 11 2.91 -2.19 6.41
C GLN A 11 2.30 -0.78 6.41
N TYR A 12 2.02 -0.23 5.22
CA TYR A 12 1.38 1.07 5.09
C TYR A 12 -0.03 1.12 5.68
N LEU A 13 -0.84 0.08 5.47
CA LEU A 13 -2.17 0.00 6.09
C LEU A 13 -2.11 -0.06 7.62
N LYS A 14 -1.19 -0.83 8.19
CA LYS A 14 -1.00 -0.88 9.64
C LYS A 14 -0.67 0.50 10.23
N THR A 15 0.12 1.29 9.51
CA THR A 15 0.39 2.68 9.88
C THR A 15 -0.87 3.55 9.77
N ALA A 16 -1.63 3.45 8.68
CA ALA A 16 -2.90 4.17 8.52
C ALA A 16 -3.89 3.86 9.66
N GLU A 17 -4.07 2.58 10.00
CA GLU A 17 -4.92 2.14 11.11
C GLU A 17 -4.48 2.73 12.45
N THR A 18 -3.17 2.75 12.70
CA THR A 18 -2.59 3.35 13.90
C THR A 18 -2.90 4.84 13.97
N LEU A 19 -2.69 5.57 12.87
CA LEU A 19 -2.98 7.00 12.76
C LEU A 19 -4.46 7.31 12.98
N LEU A 20 -5.37 6.53 12.39
CA LEU A 20 -6.80 6.68 12.59
C LEU A 20 -7.21 6.41 14.03
N ARG A 21 -6.61 5.40 14.68
CA ARG A 21 -6.87 5.12 16.10
C ARG A 21 -6.42 6.30 16.97
N THR A 22 -5.24 6.86 16.71
CA THR A 22 -4.74 8.04 17.43
C THR A 22 -5.62 9.27 17.16
N ALA A 23 -6.06 9.48 15.92
CA ALA A 23 -6.95 10.59 15.55
C ALA A 23 -8.28 10.52 16.31
N LYS A 24 -8.82 9.31 16.52
CA LYS A 24 -10.08 9.10 17.28
C LYS A 24 -9.98 9.47 18.75
N THR A 25 -8.80 9.35 19.35
CA THR A 25 -8.57 9.70 20.76
C THR A 25 -8.05 11.13 20.94
N MET A 26 -7.86 11.89 19.86
CA MET A 26 -7.27 13.22 19.90
C MET A 26 -8.33 14.29 20.16
N THR A 27 -8.11 15.12 21.20
CA THR A 27 -9.00 16.22 21.56
C THR A 27 -8.82 17.43 20.64
N ASP A 28 -7.58 17.69 20.22
CA ASP A 28 -7.30 18.74 19.25
C ASP A 28 -7.81 18.35 17.87
N ARG A 29 -8.78 19.12 17.36
CA ARG A 29 -9.44 18.86 16.08
C ARG A 29 -8.50 19.07 14.89
N ALA A 30 -7.57 20.00 14.98
CA ALA A 30 -6.60 20.24 13.91
C ALA A 30 -5.63 19.07 13.81
N VAL A 31 -5.11 18.60 14.95
CA VAL A 31 -4.23 17.42 14.99
C VAL A 31 -4.99 16.16 14.55
N ALA A 32 -6.23 15.97 14.98
CA ALA A 32 -7.07 14.86 14.51
C ALA A 32 -7.28 14.89 12.99
N GLY A 33 -7.47 16.09 12.41
CA GLY A 33 -7.57 16.29 10.97
C GLY A 33 -6.28 15.94 10.22
N GLN A 34 -5.13 16.37 10.74
CA GLN A 34 -3.82 16.03 10.16
C GLN A 34 -3.54 14.52 10.20
N LEU A 35 -3.87 13.85 11.31
CA LEU A 35 -3.70 12.40 11.44
C LEU A 35 -4.57 11.63 10.44
N LYS A 36 -5.81 12.08 10.20
CA LYS A 36 -6.69 11.51 9.16
C LYS A 36 -6.11 11.70 7.77
N ALA A 37 -5.69 12.91 7.42
CA ALA A 37 -5.09 13.19 6.12
C ALA A 37 -3.84 12.35 5.86
N LEU A 38 -3.03 12.11 6.91
CA LEU A 38 -1.88 11.23 6.83
C LEU A 38 -2.31 9.77 6.64
N ALA A 39 -3.33 9.29 7.37
CA ALA A 39 -3.84 7.94 7.19
C ALA A 39 -4.33 7.69 5.75
N ASP A 40 -5.10 8.63 5.18
CA ASP A 40 -5.55 8.54 3.78
C ASP A 40 -4.38 8.47 2.80
N ASP A 41 -3.28 9.17 3.09
CA ASP A 41 -2.05 9.07 2.29
C ASP A 41 -1.39 7.70 2.37
N TYR A 42 -1.34 7.12 3.57
CA TYR A 42 -0.81 5.77 3.78
C TYR A 42 -1.67 4.70 3.10
N GLU A 43 -2.99 4.84 3.08
CA GLU A 43 -3.88 3.95 2.32
C GLU A 43 -3.60 4.01 0.81
N ARG A 44 -3.42 5.22 0.26
CA ARG A 44 -3.03 5.39 -1.15
C ARG A 44 -1.67 4.75 -1.45
N ARG A 45 -0.69 4.90 -0.55
CA ARG A 45 0.63 4.24 -0.67
C ARG A 45 0.52 2.72 -0.60
N ALA A 46 -0.39 2.19 0.21
CA ALA A 46 -0.62 0.75 0.28
C ALA A 46 -1.13 0.17 -1.05
N ALA A 47 -2.11 0.87 -1.65
CA ALA A 47 -2.64 0.51 -2.96
C ALA A 47 -1.56 0.61 -4.04
N LYS A 48 -0.78 1.69 -4.04
CA LYS A 48 0.34 1.88 -4.99
C LYS A 48 1.39 0.78 -4.85
N ALA A 49 1.83 0.46 -3.63
CA ALA A 49 2.82 -0.58 -3.40
C ALA A 49 2.37 -1.95 -3.92
N SER A 50 1.08 -2.26 -3.77
CA SER A 50 0.52 -3.52 -4.27
C SER A 50 0.51 -3.58 -5.80
N ARG A 51 0.21 -2.46 -6.46
CA ARG A 51 0.29 -2.33 -7.93
C ARG A 51 1.72 -2.44 -8.43
N ASP A 52 2.64 -1.66 -7.87
CA ASP A 52 4.06 -1.66 -8.25
C ASP A 52 4.67 -3.08 -8.11
N ASP A 53 4.35 -3.79 -7.03
CA ASP A 53 4.86 -5.15 -6.81
C ASP A 53 4.22 -6.17 -7.78
N ALA A 54 2.94 -6.00 -8.15
CA ALA A 54 2.27 -6.82 -9.14
C ALA A 54 2.85 -6.60 -10.54
N ASP A 55 3.07 -5.35 -10.94
CA ASP A 55 3.68 -4.99 -12.23
C ASP A 55 5.09 -5.59 -12.35
N LYS A 56 5.87 -5.50 -11.26
CA LYS A 56 7.21 -6.11 -11.20
C LYS A 56 7.16 -7.64 -11.33
N ALA A 57 6.17 -8.29 -10.72
CA ALA A 57 5.98 -9.74 -10.84
C ALA A 57 5.63 -10.13 -12.28
N SER A 58 4.73 -9.39 -12.92
CA SER A 58 4.36 -9.58 -14.33
C SER A 58 5.54 -9.39 -15.28
N ALA A 59 6.35 -8.34 -15.08
CA ALA A 59 7.55 -8.10 -15.90
C ALA A 59 8.57 -9.25 -15.78
N ARG A 60 8.76 -9.80 -14.57
CA ARG A 60 9.64 -10.96 -14.36
C ARG A 60 9.13 -12.21 -15.06
N LEU A 61 7.80 -12.43 -15.05
CA LEU A 61 7.19 -13.56 -15.74
C LEU A 61 7.37 -13.43 -17.25
N ALA A 62 7.10 -12.26 -17.82
CA ALA A 62 7.30 -12.00 -19.25
C ALA A 62 8.75 -12.29 -19.68
N TYR A 63 9.73 -11.76 -18.93
CA TYR A 63 11.15 -12.03 -19.21
C TYR A 63 11.52 -13.52 -19.16
N ASN A 64 11.00 -14.26 -18.16
CA ASN A 64 11.27 -15.69 -18.05
C ASN A 64 10.62 -16.50 -19.17
N VAL A 65 9.43 -16.10 -19.62
CA VAL A 65 8.77 -16.68 -20.79
C VAL A 65 9.63 -16.43 -22.03
N GLU A 66 10.02 -15.19 -22.32
CA GLU A 66 10.87 -14.89 -23.48
C GLU A 66 12.18 -15.68 -23.51
N ARG A 67 12.84 -15.82 -22.35
CA ARG A 67 14.07 -16.60 -22.23
C ARG A 67 13.86 -18.10 -22.46
N ALA A 68 12.72 -18.64 -22.05
CA ALA A 68 12.39 -20.05 -22.25
C ALA A 68 12.04 -20.37 -23.70
N TRP A 69 11.51 -19.41 -24.46
CA TRP A 69 11.18 -19.58 -25.89
C TRP A 69 12.39 -19.34 -26.80
N SER A 70 13.43 -18.71 -26.29
CA SER A 70 14.69 -18.44 -27.01
C SER A 70 15.78 -19.50 -26.75
N ALA A 71 15.46 -20.54 -25.97
CA ALA A 71 16.34 -21.67 -25.63
C ALA A 71 15.89 -22.94 -26.36
#